data_AF-A0A9X1SBR5-F1
#
_entry.id   AF-A0A9X1SBR5-F1
#
_cell.length_a   1.000
_cell.length_b   1.000
_cell.length_c   1.000
_cell.angle_alpha   90.00
_cell.angle_beta   90.00
_cell.angle_gamma   90.00
#
_symmetry.space_group_name_H-M   'P 1'
#
loop_
_entity.id
_entity.type
_entity.pdbx_description
1 polymer ?
#
loop_
_entity_poly.entity_id
_entity_poly.type
_entity_poly.pdbx_seq_one_letter_code
_entity_poly.pdbx_strand_id
1 'polypeptide(L)'
;MSGTFWETQLQEDEESREGQPRKPLWAWAVTALDLLVVAAAAPVVILVAVPFFAVFYVYLAQILVWASPVLLGANAVLFVWAFRRKYAGMTGLAILSVLFVLLSVLLVILWGAPFTVFGMTF
;
A
#
# COMPACT_ATOMS: atom_id res chain seq x y z
N MET A 1 -2.90 -39.32 15.79
CA MET A 1 -1.51 -39.00 15.43
C MET A 1 -1.57 -38.12 14.19
N SER A 2 -1.63 -36.81 14.38
CA SER A 2 -1.75 -35.82 13.31
C SER A 2 -0.37 -35.63 12.68
N GLY A 3 -0.13 -36.25 11.52
CA GLY A 3 1.04 -35.98 10.70
C GLY A 3 1.02 -34.50 10.32
N THR A 4 1.93 -33.75 10.92
CA THR A 4 2.12 -32.33 10.71
C THR A 4 2.70 -32.12 9.31
N PHE A 5 1.95 -31.42 8.47
CA PHE A 5 2.24 -31.04 7.07
C PHE A 5 3.53 -30.21 6.87
N TRP A 6 4.35 -30.11 7.93
CA TRP A 6 5.55 -29.29 8.06
C TRP A 6 6.83 -30.13 8.18
N GLU A 7 6.73 -31.44 8.43
CA GLU A 7 7.90 -32.32 8.62
C GLU A 7 8.60 -32.68 7.30
N THR A 8 7.92 -32.54 6.17
CA THR A 8 8.48 -32.90 4.85
C THR A 8 9.52 -31.88 4.35
N GLN A 9 9.36 -30.59 4.66
CA GLN A 9 10.32 -29.56 4.23
C GLN A 9 11.64 -29.59 5.01
N LEU A 10 11.60 -29.93 6.31
CA LEU A 10 12.82 -30.06 7.12
C LEU A 10 13.66 -31.27 6.70
N GLN A 11 13.01 -32.37 6.31
CA GLN A 11 13.69 -33.60 5.92
C GLN A 11 14.22 -33.52 4.46
N GLU A 12 13.51 -32.86 3.54
CA GLU A 12 14.05 -32.52 2.21
C GLU A 12 15.23 -31.54 2.29
N ASP A 13 15.22 -30.58 3.23
CA ASP A 13 16.36 -29.68 3.46
C ASP A 13 17.57 -30.38 4.11
N GLU A 14 17.36 -31.43 4.91
CA GLU A 14 18.43 -32.27 5.48
C GLU A 14 19.01 -33.25 4.45
N GLU A 15 18.17 -33.97 3.69
CA GLU A 15 18.64 -34.87 2.61
C GLU A 15 19.27 -34.11 1.44
N SER A 16 18.82 -32.89 1.14
CA SER A 16 19.42 -32.03 0.10
C SER A 16 20.77 -31.43 0.52
N ARG A 17 21.12 -31.44 1.81
CA ARG A 17 22.41 -30.94 2.31
C ARG A 17 23.53 -31.96 2.20
N GLU A 18 23.23 -33.26 2.21
CA GLU A 18 24.25 -34.33 2.17
C GLU A 18 24.95 -34.47 0.80
N GLY A 19 24.42 -33.82 -0.24
CA GLY A 19 24.94 -33.94 -1.61
C GLY A 19 25.15 -32.62 -2.36
N GLN A 20 25.17 -31.45 -1.71
CA GLN A 20 25.32 -30.19 -2.46
C GLN A 20 26.66 -30.17 -3.21
N PRO A 21 26.65 -30.14 -4.57
CA PRO A 21 27.88 -29.96 -5.32
C PRO A 21 28.49 -28.62 -4.91
N ARG A 22 29.78 -28.64 -4.52
CA ARG A 22 30.51 -27.41 -4.14
C ARG A 22 30.26 -26.35 -5.21
N LYS A 23 29.65 -25.22 -4.80
CA LYS A 23 29.36 -24.11 -5.72
C LYS A 23 30.65 -23.73 -6.46
N PRO A 24 30.64 -23.69 -7.81
CA PRO A 24 31.84 -23.38 -8.57
C PRO A 24 32.29 -21.96 -8.24
N LEU A 25 33.61 -21.76 -8.12
CA LEU A 25 34.18 -20.46 -7.72
C LEU A 25 33.79 -19.31 -8.66
N TRP A 26 33.50 -19.58 -9.94
CA TRP A 26 32.98 -18.55 -10.86
C TRP A 26 31.66 -17.96 -10.38
N ALA A 27 30.84 -18.75 -9.68
CA ALA A 27 29.47 -18.35 -9.32
C ALA A 27 29.53 -17.13 -8.41
N TRP A 28 30.53 -17.08 -7.53
CA TRP A 28 30.79 -15.92 -6.68
C TRP A 28 31.14 -14.67 -7.46
N ALA A 29 31.93 -14.78 -8.54
CA ALA A 29 32.26 -13.64 -9.38
C ALA A 29 31.03 -13.12 -10.15
N VAL A 30 30.20 -14.03 -10.66
CA VAL A 30 28.94 -13.67 -11.34
C VAL A 30 27.96 -13.02 -10.36
N THR A 31 27.79 -13.57 -9.16
CA THR A 31 26.94 -12.96 -8.12
C THR A 31 27.48 -11.59 -7.70
N ALA A 32 28.80 -11.43 -7.55
CA ALA A 32 29.38 -10.14 -7.19
C ALA A 32 29.15 -9.08 -8.28
N LEU A 33 29.29 -9.47 -9.55
CA LEU A 33 29.02 -8.59 -10.68
C LEU A 33 27.54 -8.20 -10.76
N ASP A 34 26.64 -9.18 -10.61
CA ASP A 34 25.19 -8.94 -10.58
C ASP A 34 24.81 -7.98 -9.45
N LEU A 35 25.35 -8.19 -8.25
CA LEU A 35 25.10 -7.31 -7.11
C LEU A 35 25.59 -5.88 -7.36
N LEU A 36 26.73 -5.73 -8.05
CA LEU A 36 27.26 -4.43 -8.46
C LEU A 36 26.34 -3.74 -9.47
N VAL A 37 25.81 -4.49 -10.45
CA VAL A 37 24.84 -3.99 -11.43
C VAL A 37 23.55 -3.56 -10.73
N VAL A 38 23.01 -4.38 -9.82
CA VAL A 38 21.82 -4.04 -9.04
C VAL A 38 22.08 -2.81 -8.18
N ALA A 39 23.21 -2.73 -7.49
CA ALA A 39 23.56 -1.57 -6.67
C ALA A 39 23.68 -0.27 -7.49
N ALA A 40 24.17 -0.35 -8.73
CA ALA A 40 24.26 0.79 -9.63
C ALA A 40 22.90 1.18 -10.24
N ALA A 41 22.08 0.19 -10.61
CA ALA A 41 20.80 0.41 -11.27
C ALA A 41 19.68 0.81 -10.28
N ALA A 42 19.65 0.23 -9.09
CA ALA A 42 18.63 0.48 -8.07
C ALA A 42 18.38 1.97 -7.77
N PRO A 43 19.40 2.83 -7.50
CA PRO A 43 19.14 4.24 -7.22
C PRO A 43 18.51 4.96 -8.41
N VAL A 44 18.92 4.64 -9.64
CA VAL A 44 18.34 5.22 -10.86
C VAL A 44 16.88 4.79 -11.02
N VAL A 45 16.59 3.49 -10.83
CA VAL A 45 15.24 2.96 -10.88
C VAL A 45 14.36 3.61 -9.81
N ILE A 46 14.86 3.77 -8.58
CA ILE A 46 14.12 4.44 -7.50
C ILE A 46 13.85 5.90 -7.86
N LEU A 47 14.86 6.63 -8.33
CA LEU A 47 14.72 8.04 -8.72
C LEU A 47 13.72 8.26 -9.87
N VAL A 48 13.46 7.27 -10.71
CA VAL A 48 12.48 7.35 -11.80
C VAL A 48 11.11 6.81 -11.37
N ALA A 49 11.08 5.65 -10.72
CA ALA A 49 9.85 4.98 -10.33
C ALA A 49 9.09 5.77 -9.26
N VAL A 50 9.78 6.28 -8.24
CA VAL A 50 9.14 7.02 -7.15
C VAL A 50 8.37 8.25 -7.64
N PRO A 51 8.97 9.18 -8.41
CA PRO A 51 8.21 10.33 -8.91
C PRO A 51 7.11 9.93 -9.89
N PHE A 52 7.33 8.90 -10.72
CA PHE A 52 6.29 8.38 -11.61
C PHE A 52 5.05 7.90 -10.82
N PHE A 53 5.26 7.06 -9.81
CA PHE A 53 4.19 6.60 -8.94
C PHE A 53 3.58 7.75 -8.14
N ALA A 54 4.38 8.70 -7.66
CA ALA A 54 3.87 9.88 -6.96
C ALA A 54 2.92 10.68 -7.84
N VAL A 55 3.29 11.00 -9.08
CA VAL A 55 2.43 11.70 -10.05
C VAL A 55 1.17 10.90 -10.34
N PHE A 56 1.30 9.59 -10.55
CA PHE A 56 0.16 8.69 -10.76
C PHE A 56 -0.82 8.70 -9.57
N TYR A 57 -0.31 8.61 -8.35
CA TYR A 57 -1.14 8.66 -7.14
C TYR A 57 -1.80 10.02 -6.94
N VAL A 58 -1.09 11.11 -7.22
CA VAL A 58 -1.67 12.47 -7.17
C VAL A 58 -2.80 12.60 -8.19
N TYR A 59 -2.59 12.11 -9.42
CA TYR A 59 -3.63 12.11 -10.45
C TYR A 59 -4.84 11.28 -10.03
N LEU A 60 -4.62 10.09 -9.48
CA LEU A 60 -5.70 9.24 -8.97
C LEU A 60 -6.44 9.94 -7.81
N ALA A 61 -5.72 10.52 -6.85
CA ALA A 61 -6.31 11.29 -5.77
C ALA A 61 -7.15 12.46 -6.30
N GLN A 62 -6.69 13.15 -7.34
CA GLN A 62 -7.44 14.22 -7.98
C GLN A 62 -8.74 13.71 -8.62
N ILE A 63 -8.72 12.57 -9.32
CA ILE A 63 -9.94 11.91 -9.81
C ILE A 63 -10.88 11.59 -8.63
N LEU A 64 -10.36 11.06 -7.52
CA LEU A 64 -11.15 10.76 -6.33
C LEU A 64 -11.79 12.02 -5.72
N VAL A 65 -11.08 13.15 -5.69
CA VAL A 65 -11.64 14.43 -5.21
C VAL A 65 -12.85 14.83 -6.07
N TRP A 66 -12.75 14.69 -7.40
CA TRP A 66 -13.87 14.97 -8.32
C TRP A 66 -15.03 13.97 -8.17
N ALA A 67 -14.73 12.70 -7.89
CA ALA A 67 -15.75 11.69 -7.63
C ALA A 67 -16.40 11.83 -6.25
N SER A 68 -15.71 12.45 -5.28
CA SER A 68 -16.14 12.57 -3.89
C SER A 68 -17.53 13.19 -3.69
N PRO A 69 -17.96 14.28 -4.36
CA PRO A 69 -19.31 14.82 -4.18
C PRO A 69 -20.40 13.85 -4.62
N VAL A 70 -20.16 13.08 -5.69
CA VAL A 70 -21.11 12.05 -6.16
C VAL A 70 -21.21 10.92 -5.14
N LEU A 71 -20.07 10.44 -4.64
CA LEU A 71 -20.02 9.39 -3.61
C LEU A 71 -20.67 9.84 -2.31
N LEU A 72 -20.48 11.10 -1.92
CA LEU A 72 -21.10 11.70 -0.73
C LEU A 72 -22.62 11.78 -0.87
N GLY A 73 -23.11 12.20 -2.04
CA GLY A 73 -24.53 12.20 -2.37
C GLY A 73 -25.14 10.80 -2.32
N ALA A 74 -24.48 9.82 -2.92
CA ALA A 74 -24.92 8.41 -2.89
C ALA A 74 -24.99 7.87 -1.45
N ASN A 75 -24.01 8.21 -0.60
CA ASN A 75 -24.01 7.83 0.80
C ASN A 75 -25.15 8.47 1.59
N ALA A 76 -25.40 9.76 1.37
CA ALA A 76 -26.52 10.46 2.01
C ALA A 76 -27.86 9.80 1.65
N VAL A 77 -28.05 9.42 0.39
CA VAL A 77 -29.26 8.70 -0.07
C VAL A 77 -29.38 7.34 0.60
N LEU A 78 -28.29 6.55 0.64
CA LEU A 78 -28.27 5.24 1.31
C LEU A 78 -28.56 5.36 2.80
N PHE A 79 -27.97 6.36 3.47
CA PHE A 79 -28.22 6.65 4.88
C PHE A 79 -29.69 6.96 5.14
N VAL A 80 -30.27 7.88 4.38
CA VAL A 80 -31.69 8.26 4.53
C VAL A 80 -32.60 7.05 4.29
N TRP A 81 -32.31 6.25 3.26
CA TRP A 81 -33.07 5.04 2.96
C TRP A 81 -32.97 3.98 4.07
N ALA A 82 -31.75 3.71 4.55
CA ALA A 82 -31.49 2.73 5.62
C ALA A 82 -32.11 3.16 6.95
N PHE A 83 -32.01 4.45 7.29
CA PHE A 83 -32.59 5.03 8.49
C PHE A 83 -34.11 4.91 8.49
N ARG A 84 -34.77 5.22 7.37
CA ARG A 84 -36.23 5.07 7.21
C ARG A 84 -36.71 3.63 7.39
N ARG A 85 -35.88 2.64 7.06
CA ARG A 85 -36.22 1.21 7.19
C ARG A 85 -35.74 0.55 8.48
N LYS A 86 -35.16 1.32 9.42
CA LYS A 86 -34.63 0.83 10.72
C LYS A 86 -33.60 -0.31 10.59
N TYR A 87 -32.83 -0.35 9.50
CA TYR A 87 -31.76 -1.34 9.35
C TYR A 87 -30.51 -0.91 10.13
N ALA A 88 -30.40 -1.34 11.39
CA ALA A 88 -29.32 -0.93 12.30
C ALA A 88 -27.91 -1.11 11.72
N GLY A 89 -27.65 -2.22 11.00
CA GLY A 89 -26.35 -2.47 10.37
C GLY A 89 -25.99 -1.50 9.23
N MET A 90 -26.97 -1.16 8.39
CA MET A 90 -26.78 -0.20 7.28
C MET A 90 -26.67 1.24 7.80
N THR A 91 -27.41 1.60 8.85
CA THR A 91 -27.27 2.90 9.53
C THR A 91 -25.88 3.07 10.14
N GLY A 92 -25.32 2.02 10.76
CA GLY A 92 -23.97 2.04 11.32
C GLY A 92 -22.88 2.22 10.25
N LEU A 93 -22.97 1.50 9.12
CA LEU A 93 -22.06 1.65 7.99
C LEU A 93 -22.10 3.06 7.39
N ALA A 94 -23.27 3.66 7.31
CA ALA A 94 -23.42 5.02 6.80
C ALA A 94 -22.87 6.09 7.78
N ILE A 95 -23.03 5.92 9.10
CA ILE A 95 -22.36 6.78 10.09
C ILE A 95 -20.84 6.68 9.94
N LEU A 96 -20.32 5.45 9.83
CA LEU A 96 -18.89 5.21 9.60
C LEU A 96 -18.41 5.92 8.33
N SER A 97 -19.20 5.87 7.26
CA SER A 97 -18.88 6.55 6.01
C SER A 97 -18.86 8.07 6.14
N VAL A 98 -19.81 8.68 6.87
CA VAL A 98 -19.81 10.13 7.13
C VAL A 98 -18.58 10.53 7.95
N LEU A 99 -18.21 9.72 8.95
CA LEU A 99 -16.98 9.90 9.74
C LEU A 99 -15.73 9.84 8.86
N PHE A 100 -15.68 8.92 7.91
CA PHE A 100 -14.58 8.78 6.95
C PHE A 100 -14.47 9.99 6.02
N VAL A 101 -15.61 10.53 5.56
CA VAL A 101 -15.65 11.76 4.76
C VAL A 101 -15.11 12.95 5.57
N LEU A 102 -15.54 13.11 6.82
CA LEU A 102 -15.04 14.18 7.70
C LEU A 102 -13.52 14.06 7.94
N LEU A 103 -13.02 12.85 8.18
CA LEU A 103 -11.59 12.59 8.33
C LEU A 103 -10.81 12.93 7.05
N SER A 104 -11.36 12.59 5.88
CA SER A 104 -10.76 12.91 4.58
C SER A 104 -10.72 14.41 4.32
N VAL A 105 -11.79 15.14 4.62
CA VAL A 105 -11.81 16.62 4.52
C VAL A 105 -10.76 17.23 5.46
N LEU A 106 -10.66 16.73 6.70
CA LEU A 106 -9.64 17.19 7.65
C LEU A 106 -8.22 16.97 7.13
N LEU A 107 -7.95 15.80 6.53
CA LEU A 107 -6.66 15.50 5.90
C LEU A 107 -6.34 16.44 4.74
N VAL A 108 -7.31 16.74 3.87
CA VAL A 108 -7.13 17.68 2.76
C VAL A 108 -6.85 19.10 3.29
N ILE A 109 -7.58 19.54 4.32
CA ILE A 109 -7.33 20.83 4.97
C ILE A 109 -5.94 20.85 5.58
N LEU A 110 -5.52 19.78 6.28
CA LEU A 110 -4.20 19.70 6.91
C LEU A 110 -3.07 19.66 5.88
N TRP A 111 -3.32 19.05 4.72
CA TRP A 111 -2.39 18.99 3.60
C TRP A 111 -2.25 20.33 2.86
N GLY A 112 -3.37 21.04 2.67
CA GLY A 112 -3.39 22.37 2.05
C GLY A 112 -3.17 23.53 3.02
N ALA A 113 -3.05 23.25 4.32
CA ALA A 113 -2.82 24.27 5.33
C ALA A 113 -1.38 24.77 5.21
N PRO A 114 -1.17 26.08 5.08
CA PRO A 114 0.18 26.62 5.04
C PRO A 114 0.85 26.34 6.38
N PHE A 115 1.95 25.60 6.37
CA PHE A 115 2.71 25.31 7.59
C PHE A 115 3.81 26.34 7.76
N THR A 116 3.72 27.10 8.86
CA THR A 116 4.70 28.15 9.17
C THR A 116 5.90 27.53 9.88
N VAL A 117 7.06 27.53 9.22
CA VAL A 117 8.34 27.16 9.84
C VAL A 117 9.20 28.41 9.92
N PHE A 118 9.57 28.81 11.14
CA PHE A 118 10.34 30.05 11.41
C PHE A 118 9.74 31.34 10.81
N GLY A 119 8.42 31.49 10.83
CA GLY A 119 7.74 32.73 10.40
C GLY A 119 7.53 32.88 8.89
N MET A 120 7.93 31.90 8.08
CA MET A 120 7.61 31.83 6.65
C MET A 120 6.48 30.84 6.41
N THR A 121 5.40 31.28 5.76
CA THR A 121 4.26 30.45 5.34
C THR A 121 4.54 29.85 3.96
N PHE A 122 4.46 28.52 3.87
CA PHE A 122 4.63 27.73 2.65
C PHE A 122 3.31 27.09 2.22
#